data_AF-A0A1A8I5B6-F1
#
_entry.id   AF-A0A1A8I5B6-F1
#
_cell.length_a   1.000
_cell.length_b   1.000
_cell.length_c   1.000
_cell.angle_alpha   90.00
_cell.angle_beta   90.00
_cell.angle_gamma   90.00
#
_symmetry.space_group_name_H-M   'P 1'
#
loop_
_entity.id
_entity.type
_entity.pdbx_description
1 polymer ?
#
loop_
_entity_poly.entity_id
_entity_poly.type
_entity_poly.pdbx_seq_one_letter_code
_entity_poly.pdbx_strand_id
1 'polypeptide(L)'
;LKATNAVFFPRCLLVQRCGGNCGCGTNDWNTGCTCRPSKTSTKLHEVLKYAPQTSLYKNPQRQRLRWVIDEIFLSHHETCECSCPFQSPR
;
A
#
# COMPACT_ATOMS: atom_id res chain seq x y z
N LEU A 1 16.61 -4.45 2.09
CA LEU A 1 16.00 -3.37 1.28
C LEU A 1 16.24 -3.67 -0.20
N LYS A 2 15.19 -3.74 -1.02
CA LYS A 2 15.34 -3.86 -2.48
C LYS A 2 15.59 -2.45 -3.01
N ALA A 3 16.83 -2.14 -3.40
CA ALA A 3 17.16 -0.85 -3.98
C ALA A 3 16.45 -0.71 -5.34
N THR A 4 15.77 0.42 -5.56
CA THR A 4 15.17 0.75 -6.85
C THR A 4 15.64 2.14 -7.25
N ASN A 5 16.05 2.32 -8.50
CA ASN A 5 16.47 3.62 -9.02
C ASN A 5 15.28 4.51 -9.42
N ALA A 6 14.04 4.06 -9.19
CA ALA A 6 12.84 4.78 -9.57
C ALA A 6 12.39 5.73 -8.45
N VAL A 7 12.12 6.98 -8.82
CA VAL A 7 11.54 8.02 -7.96
C VAL A 7 10.12 8.27 -8.44
N PHE A 8 9.18 8.31 -7.50
CA PHE A 8 7.77 8.54 -7.78
C PHE A 8 7.30 9.87 -7.18
N PHE A 9 6.40 10.55 -7.89
CA PHE A 9 5.67 11.71 -7.39
C PHE A 9 4.15 11.49 -7.58
N PRO A 10 3.34 11.63 -6.52
CA PRO A 10 3.75 11.86 -5.13
C PRO A 10 4.52 10.68 -4.53
N ARG A 11 5.28 10.92 -3.45
CA ARG A 11 6.07 9.86 -2.78
C ARG A 11 5.21 8.83 -2.06
N CYS A 12 4.03 9.25 -1.60
CA CYS A 12 3.06 8.41 -0.90
C CYS A 12 1.69 8.65 -1.52
N LEU A 13 0.88 7.59 -1.58
CA LEU A 13 -0.52 7.67 -1.96
C LEU A 13 -1.38 7.27 -0.78
N LEU A 14 -2.51 7.96 -0.62
CA LEU A 14 -3.48 7.64 0.41
C LEU A 14 -4.25 6.39 0.00
N VAL A 15 -4.13 5.33 0.81
CA VAL A 15 -4.85 4.07 0.61
C VAL A 15 -5.78 3.82 1.78
N GLN A 16 -6.98 3.32 1.47
CA GLN A 16 -7.92 2.91 2.51
C GLN A 16 -7.50 1.55 3.04
N ARG A 17 -7.23 1.46 4.35
CA ARG A 17 -6.81 0.24 5.02
C ARG A 17 -7.61 0.06 6.30
N CYS A 18 -7.84 -1.19 6.66
CA CYS A 18 -8.39 -1.52 7.98
C CYS A 18 -7.40 -1.10 9.05
N GLY A 19 -7.90 -0.47 10.11
CA GLY A 19 -7.12 -0.03 11.25
C GLY A 19 -8.04 0.22 12.44
N GLY A 20 -7.48 0.15 13.64
CA GLY A 20 -8.23 0.28 14.89
C GLY A 20 -8.34 -1.03 15.66
N ASN A 21 -8.82 -0.89 16.88
CA ASN A 21 -8.94 -1.97 17.85
C ASN A 21 -10.30 -2.67 17.72
N CYS A 22 -10.29 -4.00 17.74
CA CYS A 22 -11.50 -4.81 17.69
C CYS A 22 -12.23 -4.80 19.04
N GLY A 23 -13.19 -3.90 19.25
CA GLY A 23 -13.99 -3.87 20.47
C GLY A 23 -15.00 -5.02 20.57
N CYS A 24 -14.55 -6.21 20.95
CA CYS A 24 -15.44 -7.30 21.36
C CYS A 24 -15.80 -7.07 22.83
N GLY A 25 -17.08 -6.86 23.15
CA GLY A 25 -17.56 -6.33 24.43
C GLY A 25 -17.44 -7.24 25.66
N THR A 26 -16.38 -8.04 25.80
CA THR A 26 -16.12 -8.88 26.97
C THR A 26 -14.77 -8.56 27.59
N ASN A 27 -14.67 -8.65 28.92
CA ASN A 27 -13.39 -8.61 29.64
C ASN A 27 -12.46 -9.70 29.03
N ASP A 28 -11.18 -9.38 28.82
CA ASP A 28 -10.17 -10.21 28.14
C ASP A 28 -10.19 -10.25 26.58
N TRP A 29 -10.90 -9.33 25.91
CA TRP A 29 -10.86 -9.22 24.44
C TRP A 29 -9.48 -8.87 23.83
N ASN A 30 -8.56 -8.35 24.65
CA ASN A 30 -7.22 -7.89 24.23
C ASN A 30 -6.29 -9.01 23.75
N THR A 31 -6.66 -10.29 23.88
CA THR A 31 -5.75 -11.43 23.68
C THR A 31 -6.10 -12.34 22.49
N GLY A 32 -6.63 -11.80 21.38
CA GLY A 32 -6.68 -12.59 20.15
C GLY A 32 -7.44 -12.06 18.95
N CYS A 33 -8.23 -10.99 19.09
CA CYS A 33 -8.98 -10.44 17.95
C CYS A 33 -8.08 -9.61 17.04
N THR A 34 -8.14 -9.86 15.73
CA THR A 34 -7.42 -9.06 14.72
C THR A 34 -8.38 -8.42 13.73
N CYS A 35 -8.18 -7.12 13.46
CA CYS A 35 -8.91 -6.39 12.43
C CYS A 35 -8.32 -6.73 11.06
N ARG A 36 -9.12 -7.33 10.18
CA ARG A 36 -8.70 -7.78 8.85
C ARG A 36 -9.69 -7.31 7.77
N PRO A 37 -9.24 -7.12 6.52
CA PRO A 37 -10.16 -6.83 5.43
C PRO A 37 -11.04 -8.06 5.13
N SER A 38 -12.34 -7.84 5.03
CA SER A 38 -13.31 -8.84 4.53
C SER A 38 -13.61 -8.64 3.04
N LYS A 39 -13.38 -7.43 2.52
CA LYS A 39 -13.46 -7.13 1.08
C LYS A 39 -12.36 -6.15 0.68
N THR A 40 -11.68 -6.45 -0.42
CA THR A 40 -10.67 -5.57 -1.02
C THR A 40 -11.02 -5.22 -2.45
N SER A 41 -10.63 -4.04 -2.89
CA SER A 41 -10.67 -3.62 -4.30
C SER A 41 -9.27 -3.17 -4.74
N THR A 42 -8.99 -3.27 -6.04
CA THR A 42 -7.74 -2.75 -6.62
C THR A 42 -8.06 -1.46 -7.36
N LYS A 43 -7.38 -0.37 -7.02
CA LYS A 43 -7.60 0.96 -7.62
C LYS A 43 -6.35 1.42 -8.35
N LEU A 44 -6.55 1.92 -9.56
CA LEU A 44 -5.51 2.54 -10.39
C LEU A 44 -5.18 3.94 -9.87
N HIS A 45 -3.90 4.26 -9.80
CA HIS A 45 -3.38 5.59 -9.53
C HIS A 45 -2.36 5.95 -10.58
N GLU A 46 -2.54 7.11 -11.19
CA GLU A 46 -1.55 7.69 -12.08
C GLU A 46 -0.51 8.42 -11.24
N VAL A 47 0.76 8.09 -11.46
CA VAL A 47 1.89 8.71 -10.76
C VAL A 47 2.94 9.15 -11.76
N LEU A 48 3.70 10.18 -11.42
CA LEU A 48 4.89 10.53 -12.17
C LEU A 48 6.04 9.64 -11.71
N LYS A 49 6.73 9.01 -12.65
CA LYS A 49 7.90 8.19 -12.41
C LYS A 49 9.10 8.76 -13.14
N TYR A 50 10.22 8.81 -12.43
CA TYR A 50 11.53 9.09 -12.98
C TYR A 50 12.44 7.90 -12.65
N ALA A 51 13.09 7.33 -13.67
CA ALA A 51 14.12 6.32 -13.49
C ALA A 51 15.34 6.70 -14.35
N PRO A 52 16.50 6.99 -13.76
CA PRO A 52 17.71 7.24 -14.53
C PRO A 52 18.10 5.96 -15.27
N GLN A 53 18.32 6.08 -16.58
CA GLN A 53 18.94 4.99 -17.32
C GLN A 53 20.41 4.88 -16.91
N THR A 54 20.80 3.75 -16.34
CA THR A 54 22.20 3.40 -16.04
C THR A 54 22.92 3.01 -17.33
N SER A 55 23.07 3.96 -18.25
CA SER A 55 23.93 3.78 -19.42
C SER A 55 25.36 4.16 -19.03
N LEU A 56 26.26 3.18 -18.97
CA LEU A 56 27.68 3.36 -18.64
C LEU A 56 28.47 4.20 -19.67
N TYR A 57 27.85 4.58 -20.79
CA TYR A 57 28.54 5.15 -21.96
C TYR A 57 28.02 6.52 -22.43
N LYS A 58 27.16 7.22 -21.67
CA LYS A 58 26.66 8.55 -22.08
C LYS A 58 27.05 9.66 -21.11
N ASN A 59 27.65 10.69 -21.69
CA ASN A 59 28.14 11.91 -21.06
C ASN A 59 27.15 12.46 -20.00
N PRO A 60 27.54 12.61 -18.72
CA PRO A 60 26.64 12.96 -17.61
C PRO A 60 25.94 14.32 -17.74
N GLN A 61 26.43 15.22 -18.60
CA GLN A 61 25.87 16.57 -18.75
C GLN A 61 24.52 16.66 -19.49
N ARG A 62 23.97 15.55 -20.02
CA ARG A 62 22.75 15.56 -20.87
C ARG A 62 21.65 14.58 -20.48
N GLN A 63 21.66 14.01 -19.28
CA GLN A 63 20.49 13.28 -18.81
C GLN A 63 19.37 14.26 -18.43
N ARG A 64 18.57 14.65 -19.44
CA ARG A 64 17.31 15.34 -19.21
C ARG A 64 16.45 14.46 -18.30
N LEU A 65 16.12 14.97 -17.13
CA LEU A 65 15.18 14.36 -16.20
C LEU A 65 13.83 14.21 -16.91
N ARG A 66 13.51 12.99 -17.36
CA ARG A 66 12.23 12.71 -18.02
C ARG A 66 11.30 12.05 -17.03
N TRP A 67 10.32 12.81 -16.57
CA TRP A 67 9.17 12.27 -15.86
C TRP A 67 8.21 11.66 -16.87
N VAL A 68 7.71 10.47 -16.58
CA VAL A 68 6.66 9.79 -17.35
C VAL A 68 5.50 9.46 -16.43
N ILE A 69 4.28 9.49 -16.96
CA ILE A 69 3.12 8.96 -16.23
C ILE A 69 3.26 7.44 -16.23
N ASP A 70 3.09 6.83 -15.05
CA ASP A 70 3.04 5.39 -14.84
C ASP A 70 1.76 5.05 -14.07
N GLU A 71 1.20 3.89 -14.36
CA GLU A 71 -0.02 3.40 -13.72
C GLU A 71 0.36 2.42 -12.61
N ILE A 72 -0.09 2.68 -11.39
CA ILE A 72 0.11 1.77 -10.27
C ILE A 72 -1.22 1.33 -9.67
N PHE A 73 -1.29 0.06 -9.32
CA PHE A 73 -2.49 -0.57 -8.78
C PHE A 73 -2.29 -0.81 -7.29
N LEU A 74 -3.12 -0.18 -6.47
CA LEU A 74 -3.06 -0.31 -5.01
C LEU A 74 -4.33 -0.98 -4.49
N SER A 75 -4.15 -1.86 -3.50
CA SER A 75 -5.27 -2.51 -2.82
C SER A 75 -5.86 -1.59 -1.76
N HIS A 76 -7.18 -1.41 -1.82
CA HIS A 76 -8.00 -0.73 -0.84
C HIS A 76 -8.86 -1.73 -0.08
N HIS A 77 -8.96 -1.58 1.24
CA HIS A 77 -9.86 -2.37 2.07
C HIS A 77 -11.23 -1.67 2.09
N GLU A 78 -12.22 -2.28 1.45
CA GLU A 78 -13.58 -1.73 1.32
C GLU A 78 -14.42 -2.02 2.59
N THR A 79 -14.27 -3.23 3.16
CA THR A 79 -14.91 -3.62 4.42
C THR A 79 -13.92 -4.35 5.31
N CYS A 80 -14.12 -4.21 6.63
CA CYS A 80 -13.27 -4.81 7.66
C CYS A 80 -14.10 -5.67 8.61
N GLU A 81 -13.50 -6.71 9.16
CA GLU A 81 -14.10 -7.59 10.15
C GLU A 81 -13.09 -7.90 11.26
N CYS A 82 -13.62 -8.14 12.46
CA CYS A 82 -12.84 -8.64 13.59
C CYS A 82 -12.88 -10.16 13.61
N SER A 83 -11.73 -10.77 13.33
CA SER A 83 -11.55 -12.21 13.44
C SER A 83 -11.01 -12.53 14.84
N CYS A 84 -11.80 -13.26 15.62
CA CYS A 84 -11.48 -13.64 17.00
C CYS A 84 -11.46 -15.17 17.13
N PRO A 85 -10.51 -15.75 17.87
CA PRO A 85 -10.36 -17.20 18.00
C PRO A 85 -11.54 -17.89 18.73
N PHE A 86 -12.32 -17.17 19.54
CA PHE A 86 -13.45 -17.69 20.31
C PHE A 86 -14.81 -17.21 19.79
N GLN A 87 -15.04 -17.24 18.47
CA GLN A 87 -16.40 -17.13 17.97
C GLN A 87 -17.15 -18.43 18.31
N SER A 88 -18.01 -18.39 19.33
CA SER A 88 -19.05 -19.41 19.50
C SER A 88 -19.84 -19.51 18.18
N PRO A 89 -20.19 -20.71 17.69
CA PRO A 89 -21.00 -20.85 16.49
C PRO A 89 -22.28 -20.02 16.64
N ARG A 90 -22.59 -19.19 15.63
CA ARG A 90 -23.90 -18.55 15.52
C ARG A 90 -24.95 -19.57 15.12
#